data_AF-A0A1I2JJJ7-F1
#
_entry.id   AF-A0A1I2JJJ7-F1
#
_cell.length_a   1.000
_cell.length_b   1.000
_cell.length_c   1.000
_cell.angle_alpha   90.00
_cell.angle_beta   90.00
_cell.angle_gamma   90.00
#
_symmetry.space_group_name_H-M   'P 1'
#
loop_
_entity.id
_entity.type
_entity.pdbx_description
1 polymer ?
#
loop_
_entity_poly.entity_id
_entity_poly.type
_entity_poly.pdbx_seq_one_letter_code
_entity_poly.pdbx_strand_id
1 'polypeptide(L)' 'MIKRVRQSKEHVVWRVSHPYVQGTALRLICWFPPGTDRVVIALFSGDKAAMGDVFYDTVGVRADRLIDRWVNETKEA' A
#
# COMPACT_ATOMS: atom_id res chain seq x y z
N MET A 1 2.00 -9.54 -11.35
CA MET A 1 3.38 -9.57 -10.77
C MET A 1 3.45 -8.63 -9.56
N ILE A 2 4.07 -9.08 -8.48
CA ILE A 2 4.30 -8.29 -7.25
C ILE A 2 5.66 -7.59 -7.31
N LYS A 3 5.76 -6.34 -6.85
CA LYS A 3 7.01 -5.55 -6.85
C LYS A 3 7.19 -4.83 -5.52
N ARG A 4 8.42 -4.79 -4.97
CA ARG A 4 8.70 -4.03 -3.74
C ARG A 4 8.50 -2.54 -3.96
N VAL A 5 7.89 -1.86 -2.99
CA VAL A 5 7.73 -0.39 -3.00
C VAL A 5 8.92 0.24 -2.28
N ARG A 6 9.71 1.04 -2.98
CA ARG A 6 10.93 1.68 -2.44
C ARG A 6 10.63 2.91 -1.60
N GLN A 7 9.46 3.52 -1.81
CA GLN A 7 9.01 4.72 -1.11
C GLN A 7 8.55 4.46 0.33
N SER A 8 8.20 3.21 0.69
CA SER A 8 8.02 2.85 2.10
C SER A 8 9.37 2.91 2.80
N LYS A 9 9.41 3.53 3.97
CA LYS A 9 10.63 3.68 4.76
C LYS A 9 10.62 2.81 6.01
N GLU A 10 9.43 2.63 6.60
CA GLU A 10 9.26 1.89 7.85
C GLU A 10 9.03 0.40 7.59
N HIS A 11 8.08 0.05 6.72
CA HIS A 11 7.68 -1.33 6.49
C HIS A 11 8.11 -1.85 5.12
N VAL A 12 8.48 -3.13 5.04
CA VAL A 12 8.74 -3.77 3.73
C VAL A 12 7.40 -4.12 3.08
N VAL A 13 6.94 -3.25 2.18
CA VAL A 13 5.68 -3.43 1.48
C VAL A 13 5.85 -3.71 -0.01
N TRP A 14 4.84 -4.37 -0.56
CA TRP A 14 4.82 -4.84 -1.94
C TRP A 14 3.58 -4.35 -2.66
N ARG A 15 3.70 -3.99 -3.94
CA ARG A 15 2.57 -3.61 -4.78
C ARG A 15 2.21 -4.70 -5.77
N VAL A 16 0.91 -4.90 -6.00
CA VAL A 16 0.42 -5.70 -7.10
C VAL A 16 0.31 -4.84 -8.35
N SER A 17 0.87 -5.32 -9.46
CA SER A 17 0.76 -4.64 -10.76
C SER A 17 -0.59 -5.01 -11.41
N HIS A 18 -1.28 -4.01 -11.96
CA HIS A 18 -2.48 -4.17 -12.79
C HIS A 18 -2.23 -3.56 -14.18
N PRO A 19 -2.92 -4.01 -15.24
CA PRO A 19 -2.86 -3.37 -16.55
C PRO A 19 -3.24 -1.89 -16.47
N TYR A 20 -2.60 -1.05 -17.28
CA TYR A 20 -3.01 0.35 -17.37
C TYR A 20 -4.45 0.44 -17.88
N VAL A 21 -5.30 1.12 -17.12
CA VAL A 21 -6.67 1.47 -17.52
C VAL A 21 -6.78 2.99 -17.43
N GLN A 22 -7.24 3.62 -18.50
CA GLN A 22 -7.41 5.08 -18.56
C GLN A 22 -8.44 5.51 -17.51
N GLY A 23 -8.17 6.62 -16.81
CA GLY A 23 -9.06 7.15 -15.76
C GLY A 23 -9.03 6.40 -14.42
N THR A 24 -8.35 5.26 -14.31
CA THR A 24 -8.26 4.49 -13.07
C THR A 24 -6.91 4.66 -12.38
N ALA A 25 -6.90 5.15 -11.13
CA ALA A 25 -5.74 5.04 -10.24
C ALA A 25 -6.08 4.08 -9.09
N LEU A 26 -5.49 2.89 -9.15
CA LEU A 26 -5.63 1.85 -8.13
C LEU A 26 -4.26 1.36 -7.70
N ARG A 27 -4.09 1.09 -6.40
CA ARG A 27 -2.91 0.41 -5.88
C ARG A 27 -3.30 -0.51 -4.74
N LEU A 28 -3.00 -1.79 -4.91
CA LEU A 28 -2.96 -2.75 -3.81
C LEU A 28 -1.55 -2.78 -3.24
N ILE A 29 -1.45 -2.56 -1.93
CA ILE A 29 -0.25 -2.71 -1.14
C ILE A 29 -0.42 -3.88 -0.18
N CYS A 30 0.55 -4.77 -0.16
CA CYS A 30 0.62 -5.93 0.71
C CYS A 30 1.79 -5.75 1.68
N TRP A 31 1.52 -5.93 2.96
CA TRP A 31 2.53 -6.04 4.01
C TRP A 31 2.40 -7.40 4.69
N PHE A 32 3.55 -8.03 4.90
CA PHE A 32 3.66 -9.34 5.53
C PHE A 32 4.34 -9.14 6.88
N PRO A 33 3.60 -9.13 7.99
CA PRO A 33 4.18 -8.95 9.31
C PRO A 33 5.16 -10.10 9.62
N PRO A 34 6.38 -9.80 10.11
CA PRO A 34 7.36 -10.83 10.44
C PRO A 34 6.82 -11.85 11.44
N GLY A 35 7.06 -13.13 11.19
CA GLY A 35 6.69 -14.22 12.11
C GLY A 35 5.19 -14.54 12.15
N THR A 36 4.40 -14.06 11.19
CA THR A 36 2.97 -14.38 11.08
C THR A 36 2.65 -15.04 9.73
N ASP A 37 1.54 -15.79 9.67
CA ASP A 37 0.97 -16.36 8.44
C ASP A 37 -0.08 -15.42 7.81
N ARG A 38 -0.18 -14.19 8.32
CA ARG A 38 -1.18 -13.20 7.89
C ARG A 38 -0.59 -12.24 6.88
N VAL A 39 -1.47 -11.66 6.05
CA VAL A 39 -1.12 -10.55 5.16
C VAL A 39 -2.08 -9.39 5.42
N VAL A 40 -1.53 -8.20 5.56
CA VAL A 40 -2.31 -6.95 5.62
C VAL A 40 -2.35 -6.37 4.22
N ILE A 41 -3.56 -6.16 3.70
CA ILE A 41 -3.78 -5.61 2.36
C ILE A 41 -4.44 -4.24 2.50
N ALA A 42 -3.77 -3.21 1.98
CA ALA A 42 -4.31 -1.87 1.85
C ALA A 42 -4.64 -1.58 0.39
N LEU A 43 -5.88 -1.18 0.13
CA LEU A 43 -6.34 -0.69 -1.16
C LEU A 43 -6.35 0.83 -1.17
N PHE A 44 -5.61 1.41 -2.11
CA PHE A 44 -5.65 2.82 -2.42
C PHE A 44 -6.33 3.02 -3.77
N SER A 45 -7.27 3.95 -3.83
CA SER A 45 -7.90 4.41 -5.07
C SER A 45 -7.87 5.94 -5.15
N GLY A 46 -8.00 6.45 -6.36
CA GLY A 46 -8.15 7.88 -6.63
C GLY A 46 -8.56 8.14 -8.08
N ASP A 47 -8.97 9.38 -8.35
CA ASP A 47 -9.17 9.84 -9.72
C ASP A 47 -7.82 10.19 -10.34
N LYS A 48 -7.43 9.41 -11.37
CA LYS A 48 -6.15 9.57 -12.05
C LYS A 48 -6.02 10.93 -12.75
N ALA A 49 -7.14 11.49 -13.23
CA ALA A 49 -7.15 12.77 -13.93
C ALA A 49 -6.78 13.93 -12.98
N ALA A 50 -7.20 13.84 -11.71
CA ALA A 50 -6.92 14.85 -10.70
C ALA A 50 -5.57 14.66 -9.97
N MET A 51 -5.16 13.40 -9.72
CA MET A 51 -4.01 13.13 -8.83
C MET A 51 -2.66 12.97 -9.53
N GLY A 52 -2.63 12.67 -10.84
CA GLY A 52 -1.38 12.48 -11.58
C GLY A 52 -0.41 11.49 -10.91
N ASP A 53 0.90 11.78 -10.97
CA ASP A 53 1.94 10.92 -10.40
C ASP A 53 2.04 11.00 -8.86
N VAL A 54 1.47 12.05 -8.25
CA VAL A 54 1.45 12.26 -6.79
C VAL A 54 0.78 11.10 -6.05
N PHE A 55 -0.21 10.47 -6.69
CA PHE A 55 -0.83 9.26 -6.15
C PHE A 55 0.23 8.15 -5.93
N TYR A 56 1.12 7.93 -6.89
CA TYR A 56 2.07 6.82 -6.81
C TYR A 56 3.22 7.07 -5.84
N ASP A 57 3.61 8.32 -5.64
CA ASP A 57 4.69 8.70 -4.73
C ASP A 57 4.26 8.67 -3.26
N THR A 58 2.98 8.94 -2.99
CA THR A 58 2.46 9.03 -1.62
C THR A 58 1.98 7.69 -1.04
N VAL A 59 1.68 6.70 -1.88
CA VAL A 59 1.10 5.43 -1.43
C VAL A 59 2.02 4.65 -0.46
N GLY A 60 3.35 4.71 -0.63
CA GLY A 60 4.27 4.06 0.30
C GLY A 60 4.16 4.61 1.73
N VAL A 61 4.25 5.94 1.87
CA VAL A 61 4.13 6.63 3.16
C VAL A 61 2.74 6.44 3.78
N ARG A 62 1.68 6.44 2.95
CA ARG A 62 0.32 6.18 3.43
C ARG A 62 0.15 4.73 3.90
N ALA A 63 0.80 3.77 3.24
CA ALA A 63 0.79 2.37 3.66
C ALA A 63 1.47 2.20 5.02
N ASP A 64 2.62 2.85 5.25
CA ASP A 64 3.32 2.80 6.54
C ASP A 64 2.38 3.24 7.69
N ARG A 65 1.68 4.37 7.52
CA ARG A 65 0.72 4.86 8.53
C ARG A 65 -0.46 3.92 8.80
N LEU A 66 -0.99 3.28 7.76
CA LEU A 66 -2.09 2.31 7.93
C LEU A 66 -1.64 1.04 8.65
N ILE A 67 -0.41 0.61 8.37
CA ILE A 67 0.21 -0.53 9.04
C ILE A 67 0.40 -0.23 10.53
N ASP A 68 0.97 0.92 10.87
CA ASP A 68 1.18 1.31 12.26
C ASP A 68 -0.14 1.35 13.04
N ARG A 69 -1.19 1.90 12.41
CA ARG A 69 -2.54 1.91 12.97
C ARG A 69 -3.05 0.49 13.23
N TRP A 70 -2.97 -0.39 12.23
CA TRP A 70 -3.41 -1.77 12.38
C TRP A 70 -2.63 -2.50 13.48
N VAL A 71 -1.30 -2.33 13.54
CA VAL A 71 -0.46 -2.94 14.59
C VAL A 71 -0.91 -2.50 15.98
N ASN A 72 -1.23 -1.21 16.15
CA ASN A 72 -1.72 -0.70 17.43
C ASN A 72 -3.09 -1.28 17.79
N GLU A 73 -4.05 -1.26 16.84
CA GLU A 73 -5.39 -1.81 17.04
C GLU A 73 -5.37 -3.33 17.35
N THR A 74 -4.41 -4.07 16.80
CA THR A 74 -4.31 -5.54 16.99
C THR A 74 -3.45 -5.93 18.20
N LYS A 75 -2.65 -5.02 18.78
CA LYS A 75 -1.90 -5.26 20.03
C LYS A 75 -2.79 -5.17 21.27
N GLU A 76 -3.91 -4.45 21.17
CA GLU A 76 -4.89 -4.28 22.25
C GLU A 76 -6.01 -5.34 22.23
N ALA A 77 -5.96 -6.29 21.29
CA ALA A 77 -6.94 -7.36 21.08
C ALA A 77 -6.36 -8.74 21.41
#